data_AF-A0A3A3GM38-F1
#
_entry.id   AF-A0A3A3GM38-F1
#
_cell.length_a   1.000
_cell.length_b   1.000
_cell.length_c   1.000
_cell.angle_alpha   90.00
_cell.angle_beta   90.00
_cell.angle_gamma   90.00
#
_symmetry.space_group_name_H-M   'P 1'
#
loop_
_entity.id
_entity.type
_entity.pdbx_description
1 polymer ?
#
loop_
_entity_poly.entity_id
_entity_poly.type
_entity_poly.pdbx_seq_one_letter_code
_entity_poly.pdbx_strand_id
1 'polypeptide(L)'
;MIAVQVLRDLMEFANFRCYGIDVFNTKAEKLIEIIDKITALRTSEPELGFDYDFAEVGLSFYRSNVFTEKEMEQEWFKVKSPEEQEDDMKYFYFETVMVCGLDYYDLLRKAREGKLLEKE
;
A
#
# COMPACT_ATOMS: atom_id res chain seq x y z
N MET A 1 -2.35 4.98 20.15
CA MET A 1 -1.84 4.84 18.77
C MET A 1 -2.26 3.47 18.25
N ILE A 2 -3.19 3.41 17.31
CA ILE A 2 -3.61 2.15 16.68
C ILE A 2 -3.24 2.24 15.21
N ALA A 3 -2.34 1.37 14.79
CA ALA A 3 -2.12 1.05 13.40
C ALA A 3 -2.35 -0.45 13.25
N VAL A 4 -3.18 -0.82 12.28
CA VAL A 4 -3.43 -2.21 11.92
C VAL A 4 -2.77 -2.44 10.58
N GLN A 5 -1.77 -3.31 10.55
CA GLN A 5 -1.15 -3.77 9.33
C GLN A 5 -1.79 -5.10 8.95
N VAL A 6 -2.24 -5.20 7.70
CA VAL A 6 -2.90 -6.36 7.15
C VAL A 6 -2.07 -6.86 5.97
N LEU A 7 -1.80 -8.17 5.96
CA LEU A 7 -1.14 -8.84 4.84
C LEU A 7 -2.19 -9.40 3.88
N ARG A 8 -1.88 -9.38 2.59
CA ARG A 8 -2.74 -9.85 1.51
C ARG A 8 -3.20 -11.31 1.69
N ASP A 9 -2.37 -12.16 2.30
CA ASP A 9 -2.71 -13.57 2.57
C ASP A 9 -3.97 -13.71 3.45
N LEU A 10 -4.31 -12.69 4.23
CA LEU A 10 -5.53 -12.69 5.05
C LEU A 10 -6.82 -12.59 4.22
N MET A 11 -6.74 -12.30 2.91
CA MET A 11 -7.88 -12.34 2.00
C MET A 11 -8.59 -13.70 1.96
N GLU A 12 -7.89 -14.78 2.29
CA GLU A 12 -8.48 -16.11 2.40
C GLU A 12 -9.57 -16.18 3.49
N PHE A 13 -9.51 -15.29 4.48
CA PHE A 13 -10.37 -15.32 5.66
C PHE A 13 -11.35 -14.15 5.72
N ALA A 14 -11.05 -13.02 5.06
CA ALA A 14 -11.87 -11.82 5.13
C ALA A 14 -11.73 -10.92 3.89
N ASN A 15 -12.78 -10.14 3.63
CA ASN A 15 -12.74 -9.07 2.65
C ASN A 15 -12.26 -7.77 3.30
N PHE A 16 -11.24 -7.14 2.71
CA PHE A 16 -10.72 -5.87 3.21
C PHE A 16 -11.17 -4.74 2.30
N ARG A 17 -12.02 -3.87 2.86
CA ARG A 17 -12.51 -2.69 2.15
C ARG A 17 -12.19 -1.42 2.89
N CYS A 18 -11.50 -0.50 2.23
CA CYS A 18 -11.24 0.85 2.73
C CYS A 18 -11.94 1.83 1.77
N TYR A 19 -12.71 2.78 2.31
CA TYR A 19 -13.49 3.73 1.49
C TYR A 19 -14.39 3.04 0.43
N GLY A 20 -14.87 1.83 0.74
CA GLY A 20 -15.69 1.01 -0.18
C GLY A 20 -14.91 0.27 -1.28
N ILE A 21 -13.57 0.40 -1.31
CA ILE A 21 -12.69 -0.17 -2.33
C ILE A 21 -12.09 -1.48 -1.79
N ASP A 22 -12.09 -2.54 -2.59
CA ASP A 22 -11.35 -3.77 -2.28
C ASP A 22 -9.86 -3.54 -2.49
N VAL A 23 -9.13 -3.32 -1.39
CA VAL A 23 -7.75 -2.83 -1.43
C VAL A 23 -6.74 -3.89 -1.87
N PHE A 24 -7.07 -5.18 -1.81
CA PHE A 24 -6.16 -6.26 -2.17
C PHE A 24 -6.48 -6.92 -3.53
N ASN A 25 -7.69 -6.70 -4.06
CA ASN A 25 -8.09 -7.13 -5.41
C ASN A 25 -8.16 -5.98 -6.42
N THR A 26 -7.82 -4.75 -6.03
CA THR A 26 -7.64 -3.62 -6.97
C THR A 26 -6.16 -3.49 -7.31
N LYS A 27 -5.82 -3.51 -8.61
CA LYS A 27 -4.43 -3.32 -9.06
C LYS A 27 -3.82 -2.05 -8.47
N ALA A 28 -2.55 -2.09 -8.09
CA ALA A 28 -1.85 -1.02 -7.38
C ALA A 28 -2.00 0.34 -8.10
N GLU A 29 -1.70 0.42 -9.39
CA GLU A 29 -1.85 1.67 -10.16
C GLU A 29 -3.27 2.23 -10.12
N LYS A 30 -4.27 1.35 -10.22
CA LYS A 30 -5.68 1.77 -10.17
C LYS A 30 -6.09 2.19 -8.76
N LEU A 31 -5.63 1.49 -7.74
CA LEU A 31 -5.92 1.82 -6.36
C LEU A 31 -5.37 3.20 -6.02
N ILE A 32 -4.12 3.46 -6.39
CA ILE A 32 -3.47 4.76 -6.21
C ILE A 32 -4.24 5.86 -6.94
N GLU A 33 -4.62 5.65 -8.20
CA GLU A 33 -5.44 6.61 -8.96
C GLU A 33 -6.79 6.91 -8.28
N ILE A 34 -7.41 5.91 -7.62
CA ILE A 34 -8.66 6.10 -6.88
C ILE A 34 -8.41 6.91 -5.60
N ILE A 35 -7.39 6.56 -4.82
CA ILE A 35 -7.09 7.25 -3.56
C ILE A 35 -6.64 8.69 -3.81
N ASP A 36 -5.89 8.97 -4.89
CA ASP A 36 -5.51 10.33 -5.28
C ASP A 36 -6.70 11.26 -5.50
N LYS A 37 -7.84 10.71 -5.94
CA LYS A 37 -9.08 11.47 -6.10
C LYS A 37 -9.74 11.80 -4.76
N ILE A 38 -9.38 11.10 -3.70
CA ILE A 38 -9.83 11.34 -2.32
C ILE A 38 -8.89 12.32 -1.63
N THR A 39 -7.58 12.11 -1.74
CA THR A 39 -6.55 13.01 -1.23
C THR A 39 -5.32 12.98 -2.14
N ALA A 40 -4.80 14.16 -2.50
CA ALA A 40 -3.59 14.29 -3.30
C ALA A 40 -2.31 14.34 -2.44
N LEU A 41 -2.44 14.39 -1.11
CA LEU A 41 -1.30 14.52 -0.22
C LEU A 41 -0.71 13.14 0.09
N ARG A 42 0.50 12.91 -0.40
CA ARG A 42 1.30 11.73 -0.09
C ARG A 42 2.49 12.11 0.78
N THR A 43 2.82 11.29 1.77
CA THR A 43 3.96 11.54 2.66
C THR A 43 5.20 10.69 2.35
N SER A 44 5.10 9.71 1.44
CA SER A 44 6.21 8.90 0.92
C SER A 44 6.64 9.34 -0.49
N GLU A 45 7.83 8.91 -0.94
CA GLU A 45 8.37 9.16 -2.29
C GLU A 45 7.68 8.24 -3.32
N PRO A 46 6.64 8.70 -4.03
CA PRO A 46 5.84 7.82 -4.87
C PRO A 46 6.54 7.43 -6.17
N GLU A 47 7.71 8.02 -6.46
CA GLU A 47 8.48 7.81 -7.67
C GLU A 47 8.98 6.37 -7.82
N LEU A 48 9.18 5.66 -6.70
CA LEU A 48 9.65 4.27 -6.71
C LEU A 48 8.50 3.26 -6.79
N GLY A 49 7.28 3.64 -6.40
CA GLY A 49 6.06 2.84 -6.57
C GLY A 49 5.91 1.59 -5.69
N PHE A 50 6.78 1.43 -4.68
CA PHE A 50 6.73 0.33 -3.70
C PHE A 50 5.84 0.67 -2.51
N ASP A 51 5.92 1.91 -2.01
CA ASP A 51 5.24 2.38 -0.82
C ASP A 51 4.48 3.68 -1.06
N TYR A 52 3.24 3.73 -0.56
CA TYR A 52 2.39 4.90 -0.65
C TYR A 52 1.77 5.20 0.71
N ASP A 53 2.10 6.35 1.28
CA ASP A 53 1.50 6.83 2.52
C ASP A 53 0.50 7.96 2.24
N PHE A 54 -0.76 7.74 2.61
CA PHE A 54 -1.86 8.69 2.51
C PHE A 54 -2.35 9.08 3.91
N ALA A 55 -1.58 9.95 4.57
CA ALA A 55 -1.80 10.34 5.96
C ALA A 55 -3.20 10.92 6.22
N GLU A 56 -3.75 11.72 5.29
CA GLU A 56 -5.06 12.38 5.45
C GLU A 56 -6.25 11.40 5.47
N VAL A 57 -6.06 10.19 4.96
CA VAL A 57 -7.06 9.11 4.94
C VAL A 57 -6.64 7.92 5.79
N GLY A 58 -5.52 8.02 6.51
CA GLY A 58 -5.03 6.98 7.41
C GLY A 58 -4.69 5.66 6.72
N LEU A 59 -4.20 5.71 5.48
CA LEU A 59 -3.86 4.52 4.71
C LEU A 59 -2.39 4.49 4.30
N SER A 60 -1.78 3.32 4.38
CA SER A 60 -0.54 3.02 3.66
C SER A 60 -0.66 1.75 2.86
N PHE A 61 0.08 1.72 1.75
CA PHE A 61 0.17 0.57 0.88
C PHE A 61 1.63 0.21 0.67
N TYR A 62 1.94 -1.09 0.66
CA TYR A 62 3.28 -1.57 0.37
C TYR A 62 3.26 -2.83 -0.50
N ARG A 63 4.21 -2.87 -1.43
CA ARG A 63 4.62 -4.06 -2.19
C ARG A 63 6.13 -4.03 -2.35
N SER A 64 6.73 -5.20 -2.36
CA SER A 64 8.16 -5.45 -2.49
C SER A 64 8.66 -5.35 -3.93
N ASN A 65 7.77 -5.46 -4.92
CA ASN A 65 8.09 -5.27 -6.32
C ASN A 65 7.05 -4.43 -7.07
N VAL A 66 7.49 -3.65 -8.05
CA VAL A 66 6.62 -2.95 -9.00
C VAL A 66 6.44 -3.82 -10.22
N PHE A 67 5.18 -4.20 -10.48
CA PHE A 67 4.81 -4.94 -11.67
C PHE A 67 3.59 -4.28 -12.32
N THR A 68 3.73 -3.90 -13.60
CA THR A 68 2.67 -3.31 -14.42
C THR A 68 2.41 -4.14 -15.68
N GLU A 69 1.39 -3.78 -16.45
CA GLU A 69 1.06 -4.50 -17.69
C GLU A 69 2.20 -4.41 -18.73
N LYS A 70 3.04 -3.36 -18.66
CA LYS A 70 4.20 -3.20 -19.55
C LYS A 70 5.26 -4.28 -19.32
N GLU A 71 5.35 -4.80 -18.10
CA GLU A 71 6.31 -5.82 -17.69
C GLU A 71 5.93 -7.17 -18.31
N MET A 72 4.64 -7.41 -18.54
CA MET A 72 4.15 -8.61 -19.23
C MET A 72 4.62 -8.69 -20.69
N GLU A 73 4.90 -7.53 -21.30
CA GLU A 73 5.35 -7.45 -22.68
C GLU A 73 6.87 -7.68 -22.82
N GLN A 74 7.61 -7.70 -21.71
CA GLN A 74 9.06 -7.82 -21.71
C GLN A 74 9.50 -9.25 -22.00
N GLU A 75 10.59 -9.38 -22.76
CA GLU A 75 11.13 -10.70 -23.13
C GLU A 75 11.54 -11.52 -21.91
N TRP A 76 12.09 -10.89 -20.86
CA TRP A 76 12.46 -11.57 -19.62
C TRP A 76 11.25 -12.20 -18.91
N PHE A 77 10.05 -11.63 -19.06
CA PHE A 77 8.83 -12.17 -18.46
C PHE A 77 8.25 -13.30 -19.31
N LYS A 78 8.24 -13.13 -20.64
CA LYS A 78 7.69 -14.15 -21.56
C LYS A 78 8.43 -15.49 -21.53
N VAL A 79 9.73 -15.49 -21.20
CA VAL A 79 10.54 -16.71 -21.11
C VAL A 79 10.42 -17.43 -19.76
N LYS A 80 9.79 -16.82 -18.75
CA LYS A 80 9.52 -17.45 -17.45
C LYS A 80 8.53 -18.59 -17.60
N SER A 81 8.62 -19.57 -16.70
CA SER A 81 7.60 -20.60 -16.55
C SER A 81 6.26 -19.99 -16.08
N PRO A 82 5.12 -20.68 -16.30
CA PRO A 82 3.82 -20.18 -15.82
C PRO A 82 3.77 -19.91 -14.31
N GLU A 83 4.43 -20.75 -13.50
CA GLU A 83 4.51 -20.57 -12.04
C GLU A 83 5.25 -19.29 -11.67
N GLU A 84 6.40 -19.04 -12.30
CA GLU A 84 7.17 -17.80 -12.09
C GLU A 84 6.41 -16.55 -12.58
N GLN A 85 5.61 -16.67 -13.64
CA GLN A 85 4.74 -15.58 -14.10
C GLN A 85 3.61 -15.32 -13.10
N GLU A 86 2.95 -16.36 -12.58
CA GLU A 86 1.92 -16.21 -11.54
C GLU A 86 2.46 -15.54 -10.28
N ASP A 87 3.69 -15.87 -9.87
CA ASP A 87 4.37 -15.23 -8.75
C ASP A 87 4.63 -13.74 -9.00
N ASP A 88 5.15 -13.36 -10.16
CA ASP A 88 5.33 -11.95 -10.53
C ASP A 88 3.98 -11.19 -10.55
N MET A 89 2.93 -11.84 -11.05
CA MET A 89 1.59 -11.24 -11.16
C MET A 89 0.98 -10.92 -9.79
N LYS A 90 1.48 -11.47 -8.68
CA LYS A 90 1.06 -11.07 -7.32
C LYS A 90 1.36 -9.60 -7.05
N TYR A 91 2.43 -9.05 -7.65
CA TYR A 91 2.87 -7.66 -7.50
C TYR A 91 2.07 -6.64 -8.33
N PHE A 92 1.06 -7.11 -9.09
CA PHE A 92 0.01 -6.23 -9.58
C PHE A 92 -0.79 -5.56 -8.45
N TYR A 93 -0.76 -6.14 -7.26
CA TYR A 93 -1.51 -5.72 -6.09
C TYR A 93 -0.57 -5.34 -4.96
N PHE A 94 -1.08 -4.63 -3.95
CA PHE A 94 -0.32 -4.40 -2.74
C PHE A 94 -0.31 -5.65 -1.86
N GLU A 95 0.84 -5.95 -1.28
CA GLU A 95 1.02 -7.08 -0.36
C GLU A 95 0.57 -6.71 1.05
N THR A 96 0.65 -5.43 1.38
CA THR A 96 0.33 -4.90 2.70
C THR A 96 -0.54 -3.66 2.58
N VAL A 97 -1.56 -3.60 3.43
CA VAL A 97 -2.33 -2.40 3.69
C VAL A 97 -2.21 -2.08 5.18
N MET A 98 -1.82 -0.85 5.50
CA MET A 98 -1.89 -0.32 6.85
C MET A 98 -3.07 0.62 6.96
N VAL A 99 -3.85 0.47 8.02
CA VAL A 99 -4.91 1.42 8.41
C VAL A 99 -4.52 2.01 9.75
N CYS A 100 -4.50 3.33 9.85
CA CYS A 100 -4.11 4.04 11.05
C CYS A 100 -5.07 5.20 11.37
N GLY A 101 -5.05 5.65 12.62
CA GLY A 101 -5.72 6.90 12.99
C GLY A 101 -5.12 8.09 12.25
N LEU A 102 -5.91 9.13 11.97
CA LEU A 102 -5.43 10.32 11.24
C LEU A 102 -4.33 11.08 11.99
N ASP A 103 -4.31 10.96 13.32
CA ASP A 103 -3.26 11.52 14.17
C ASP A 103 -2.00 10.65 14.24
N TYR A 104 -1.99 9.47 13.62
CA TYR A 104 -0.91 8.50 13.72
C TYR A 104 0.45 9.08 13.31
N TYR A 105 0.54 9.71 12.15
CA TYR A 105 1.80 10.25 11.64
C TYR A 105 2.30 11.44 12.46
N ASP A 106 1.38 12.29 12.94
CA ASP A 106 1.71 13.39 13.85
C ASP A 106 2.23 12.87 15.20
N LEU A 107 1.58 11.86 15.75
CA LEU A 107 2.04 11.18 16.97
C LEU A 107 3.40 10.52 16.74
N LEU A 108 3.60 9.82 15.63
CA LEU A 108 4.86 9.16 15.31
C LEU A 108 6.01 10.17 15.19
N ARG A 109 5.76 11.32 14.54
CA ARG A 109 6.70 12.43 14.47
C ARG A 109 7.03 12.98 15.85
N LYS A 110 6.02 13.29 16.67
CA LYS A 110 6.22 13.73 18.06
C LYS A 110 7.01 12.69 18.89
N ALA A 111 6.83 11.39 18.61
CA ALA A 111 7.55 10.30 19.28
C ALA A 111 9.04 10.36 18.93
N ARG A 112 9.34 10.46 17.64
CA ARG A 112 10.71 10.52 17.11
C ARG A 112 11.44 11.77 17.59
N GLU A 113 10.72 12.88 17.75
CA GLU A 113 11.25 14.14 18.30
C GLU A 113 11.35 14.14 19.85
N GLY A 114 10.95 13.07 20.54
CA GLY A 114 10.99 12.97 22.00
C GLY A 114 9.93 13.80 22.74
N LYS A 115 8.95 14.38 22.01
CA LYS A 115 7.94 15.32 22.52
C LYS A 115 6.65 14.67 23.03
N LEU A 116 6.53 13.35 22.94
CA LEU A 116 5.31 12.62 23.32
C LEU A 116 5.12 12.45 24.84
N LEU A 117 6.12 12.81 25.66
CA LEU A 117 6.11 12.64 27.11
C LEU A 117 5.84 13.92 27.91
N GLU A 118 5.70 15.07 27.25
CA GLU A 118 5.27 16.29 27.93
C GLU A 118 3.77 16.22 28.18
N LYS A 119 3.39 15.69 29.35
CA LYS A 119 2.05 15.88 29.90
C LYS A 119 1.90 17.35 30.28
N GLU A 120 0.94 18.04 29.68
CA GLU A 120 0.36 19.27 30.25
C GLU A 120 -0.30 18.98 31.61
#